data_AF-A0A923BXR2-F1
#
_entry.id   AF-A0A923BXR2-F1
#
_cell.length_a   1.000
_cell.length_b   1.000
_cell.length_c   1.000
_cell.angle_alpha   90.00
_cell.angle_beta   90.00
_cell.angle_gamma   90.00
#
_symmetry.space_group_name_H-M   'P 1'
#
loop_
_entity.id
_entity.type
_entity.pdbx_description
1 polymer ?
#
loop_
_entity_poly.entity_id
_entity_poly.type
_entity_poly.pdbx_seq_one_letter_code
_entity_poly.pdbx_strand_id
1 'polypeptide(L)'
;MIRLVSLLFAALLLAACQTAPRPAPPVTGPGQQVPGLFTPPPASSPASYRDLPGWQSAPLAASLEAFRRTCDRFSRRAWDAPLSRNAAWAGTAEDWAPACASLSTPLDDAAARRVFESLFVPVEIIDPEGKPRFTGYFEPMYEARRTPEPGFTEPVLALPSDFVANGDSPLQRLPNGTTRPYPPRAEIASNVSAPVIAWAHPSDVFFLQVQGSGRLIFPDGHTMRAAYAAHNGQPFKSVANWLIETGRITRGEGSMQGIRAWMDRASPDEVRQAMNINPRFVFFQALPEGDAALGPNGAHNVPLTPLGSMAVDPSFHALGVPMFVQTTAPGLGGAWSGLLIAQDTGGAIKGPVRGDIYFGTGFDAGQRAGTMNAQGRLWVLLPRKVAERLYHNLGARPVAALETAPDMG
;
A
#
# COMPACT_ATOMS: atom_id res chain seq x y z
N MET A 1 -56.00 -6.22 -57.86
CA MET A 1 -55.12 -7.30 -57.35
C MET A 1 -53.81 -6.75 -56.74
N ILE A 2 -53.85 -5.71 -55.87
CA ILE A 2 -52.65 -5.15 -55.21
C ILE A 2 -52.94 -4.81 -53.71
N ARG A 3 -53.99 -5.40 -53.10
CA ARG A 3 -54.32 -5.15 -51.68
C ARG A 3 -54.51 -6.40 -50.81
N LEU A 4 -54.36 -7.60 -51.37
CA LEU A 4 -54.43 -8.86 -50.60
C LEU A 4 -53.06 -9.52 -50.32
N VAL A 5 -51.96 -9.00 -50.89
CA VAL A 5 -50.61 -9.57 -50.67
C VAL A 5 -49.89 -8.91 -49.48
N SER A 6 -50.34 -7.74 -49.03
CA SER A 6 -49.68 -6.97 -47.96
C SER A 6 -50.06 -7.40 -46.54
N LEU A 7 -51.08 -8.26 -46.37
CA LEU A 7 -51.53 -8.74 -45.06
C LEU A 7 -50.97 -10.13 -44.68
N LEU A 8 -50.36 -10.87 -45.62
CA LEU A 8 -49.69 -12.14 -45.30
C LEU A 8 -48.22 -12.00 -44.93
N PHE A 9 -47.57 -10.87 -45.24
CA PHE A 9 -46.17 -10.62 -44.87
C PHE A 9 -45.99 -9.99 -43.48
N ALA A 10 -47.06 -9.44 -42.89
CA ALA A 10 -47.02 -8.86 -41.54
C ALA A 10 -47.27 -9.88 -40.42
N ALA A 11 -47.77 -11.08 -40.74
CA ALA A 11 -47.98 -12.15 -39.76
C ALA A 11 -46.78 -13.10 -39.58
N LEU A 12 -45.75 -12.99 -40.44
CA LEU A 12 -44.55 -13.83 -40.41
C LEU A 12 -43.33 -13.18 -39.71
N LEU A 13 -43.48 -11.95 -39.18
CA LEU A 13 -42.42 -11.24 -38.44
C LEU A 13 -42.65 -11.16 -36.92
N LEU A 14 -43.66 -11.85 -36.39
CA LEU A 14 -43.98 -11.86 -34.94
C LEU A 14 -43.71 -13.21 -34.25
N ALA A 15 -42.99 -14.15 -34.89
CA ALA A 15 -42.73 -15.48 -34.35
C ALA A 15 -41.24 -15.87 -34.24
N ALA A 16 -40.31 -14.89 -34.24
CA ALA A 16 -38.87 -15.16 -34.20
C ALA A 16 -38.15 -14.69 -32.92
N CYS A 17 -38.90 -14.39 -31.85
CA CYS A 17 -38.36 -14.27 -30.50
C CYS A 17 -38.89 -15.39 -29.60
N GLN A 18 -38.64 -16.65 -29.98
CA GLN A 18 -38.64 -17.74 -29.02
C GLN A 18 -37.25 -17.79 -28.40
N THR A 19 -37.13 -17.26 -27.19
CA THR A 19 -35.99 -17.56 -26.33
C THR A 19 -35.93 -19.07 -26.15
N ALA A 20 -34.87 -19.70 -26.66
CA ALA A 20 -34.60 -21.11 -26.36
C ALA A 20 -34.63 -21.29 -24.83
N PRO A 21 -35.28 -22.35 -24.30
CA PRO A 21 -35.20 -22.65 -22.89
C PRO A 21 -33.72 -22.72 -22.49
N ARG A 22 -33.34 -21.96 -21.47
CA ARG A 22 -31.99 -22.00 -20.91
C ARG A 22 -31.66 -23.48 -20.63
N PRO A 23 -30.51 -24.01 -21.08
CA PRO A 23 -30.10 -25.35 -20.71
C PRO A 23 -30.17 -25.45 -19.19
N ALA A 24 -30.90 -26.44 -18.67
CA ALA A 24 -30.92 -26.69 -17.25
C ALA A 24 -29.45 -26.82 -16.79
N PRO A 25 -29.06 -26.18 -15.67
CA PRO A 25 -27.73 -26.39 -15.12
C PRO A 25 -27.53 -27.90 -14.95
N PRO A 26 -26.35 -28.44 -15.30
CA PRO A 26 -26.08 -29.85 -15.06
C PRO A 26 -26.35 -30.12 -13.59
N VAL A 27 -27.22 -31.11 -13.33
CA VAL A 27 -27.47 -31.61 -11.98
C VAL A 27 -26.14 -32.15 -11.49
N THR A 28 -25.42 -31.34 -10.71
CA THR A 28 -24.23 -31.76 -10.01
C THR A 28 -24.68 -32.81 -8.99
N GLY A 29 -24.22 -34.04 -9.20
CA GLY A 29 -24.35 -35.10 -8.22
C GLY A 29 -23.76 -34.69 -6.87
N PRO A 30 -24.09 -35.41 -5.78
CA PRO A 30 -23.58 -35.09 -4.47
C PRO A 30 -22.05 -35.25 -4.45
N GLY A 31 -21.35 -34.14 -4.19
CA GLY A 31 -19.97 -34.15 -3.69
C GLY A 31 -18.87 -34.34 -4.73
N GLN A 32 -18.57 -33.29 -5.49
CA GLN A 32 -17.17 -32.97 -5.77
C GLN A 32 -16.82 -31.67 -5.04
N GLN A 33 -16.21 -31.82 -3.87
CA GLN A 33 -15.57 -30.73 -3.16
C GLN A 33 -14.49 -30.13 -4.07
N VAL A 34 -14.63 -28.85 -4.42
CA VAL A 34 -13.52 -28.08 -4.98
C VAL A 34 -12.42 -28.03 -3.90
N PRO A 35 -11.21 -28.54 -4.15
CA PRO A 35 -10.15 -28.52 -3.15
C PRO A 35 -9.70 -27.07 -2.87
N GLY A 36 -9.88 -26.61 -1.63
CA GLY A 36 -8.94 -25.69 -0.96
C GLY A 36 -8.97 -24.18 -1.27
N LEU A 37 -10.13 -23.57 -1.53
CA LEU A 37 -10.19 -22.12 -1.87
C LEU A 37 -10.30 -21.13 -0.69
N PHE A 38 -10.36 -21.59 0.56
CA PHE A 38 -10.45 -20.70 1.72
C PHE A 38 -9.50 -21.16 2.81
N THR A 39 -8.27 -20.65 2.83
CA THR A 39 -7.52 -20.59 4.07
C THR A 39 -8.16 -19.48 4.92
N PRO A 40 -8.65 -19.77 6.15
CA PRO A 40 -9.14 -18.73 7.04
C PRO A 40 -8.01 -17.71 7.27
N PRO A 41 -8.35 -16.45 7.63
CA PRO A 41 -7.34 -15.54 8.11
C PRO A 41 -6.56 -16.20 9.26
N PRO A 42 -5.31 -15.76 9.51
CA PRO A 42 -4.64 -16.05 10.79
C PRO A 42 -5.65 -15.88 11.94
N ALA A 43 -5.63 -16.78 12.92
CA ALA A 43 -6.59 -16.92 14.03
C ALA A 43 -7.60 -15.76 14.10
N SER A 44 -8.86 -15.97 13.74
CA SER A 44 -9.83 -14.88 13.65
C SER A 44 -11.08 -15.18 14.48
N SER A 45 -11.71 -14.12 14.99
CA SER A 45 -12.96 -14.22 15.73
C SER A 45 -14.04 -13.37 15.07
N PRO A 46 -15.29 -13.86 15.02
CA PRO A 46 -16.42 -12.99 14.73
C PRO A 46 -16.44 -11.78 15.66
N ALA A 47 -16.85 -10.63 15.14
CA ALA A 47 -16.97 -9.38 15.88
C ALA A 47 -18.19 -8.59 15.40
N SER A 48 -18.60 -7.61 16.20
CA SER A 48 -19.62 -6.61 15.88
C SER A 48 -19.03 -5.20 15.98
N TYR A 49 -19.73 -4.20 15.48
CA TYR A 49 -19.29 -2.80 15.62
C TYR A 49 -19.23 -2.31 17.08
N ARG A 50 -19.89 -3.00 18.01
CA ARG A 50 -19.77 -2.72 19.46
C ARG A 50 -18.41 -3.14 20.02
N ASP A 51 -17.74 -4.09 19.34
CA ASP A 51 -16.42 -4.61 19.73
C ASP A 51 -15.26 -3.76 19.19
N LEU A 52 -15.54 -2.70 18.42
CA LEU A 52 -14.54 -1.79 17.85
C LEU A 52 -14.45 -0.51 18.70
N PRO A 53 -13.48 -0.39 19.63
CA PRO A 53 -13.39 0.77 20.51
C PRO A 53 -13.13 2.04 19.68
N GLY A 54 -13.89 3.11 19.94
CA GLY A 54 -13.76 4.36 19.20
C GLY A 54 -14.43 4.37 17.83
N TRP A 55 -15.10 3.29 17.39
CA TRP A 55 -15.79 3.26 16.10
C TRP A 55 -16.80 4.41 15.92
N GLN A 56 -17.53 4.78 16.97
CA GLN A 56 -18.55 5.84 16.90
C GLN A 56 -17.98 7.26 16.74
N SER A 57 -16.71 7.47 17.10
CA SER A 57 -16.07 8.80 17.08
C SER A 57 -14.90 8.92 16.08
N ALA A 58 -14.41 7.81 15.54
CA ALA A 58 -13.27 7.81 14.61
C ALA A 58 -13.60 8.55 13.30
N PRO A 59 -12.80 9.50 12.82
CA PRO A 59 -13.07 10.17 11.54
C PRO A 59 -13.01 9.18 10.36
N LEU A 60 -13.91 9.29 9.38
CA LEU A 60 -13.99 8.35 8.25
C LEU A 60 -13.67 8.98 6.89
N ALA A 61 -13.70 10.31 6.78
CA ALA A 61 -13.48 11.02 5.52
C ALA A 61 -12.23 10.56 4.74
N ALA A 62 -11.07 10.46 5.41
CA ALA A 62 -9.81 10.04 4.77
C ALA A 62 -9.87 8.59 4.27
N SER A 63 -10.42 7.69 5.08
CA SER A 63 -10.53 6.26 4.78
C SER A 63 -11.52 5.98 3.65
N LEU A 64 -12.62 6.74 3.59
CA LEU A 64 -13.59 6.68 2.49
C LEU A 64 -12.94 7.05 1.16
N GLU A 65 -12.19 8.14 1.16
CA GLU A 65 -11.54 8.63 -0.05
C GLU A 65 -10.41 7.69 -0.50
N ALA A 66 -9.67 7.11 0.44
CA ALA A 66 -8.76 6.00 0.16
C ALA A 66 -9.50 4.78 -0.43
N PHE A 67 -10.66 4.42 0.13
CA PHE A 67 -11.43 3.27 -0.33
C PHE A 67 -12.02 3.48 -1.73
N ARG A 68 -12.48 4.69 -2.08
CA ARG A 68 -12.93 5.03 -3.44
C ARG A 68 -11.85 4.77 -4.48
N ARG A 69 -10.62 5.21 -4.22
CA ARG A 69 -9.47 4.94 -5.12
C ARG A 69 -9.18 3.44 -5.25
N THR A 70 -9.41 2.68 -4.19
CA THR A 70 -9.31 1.21 -4.22
C THR A 70 -10.40 0.59 -5.09
N CYS A 71 -11.63 1.09 -5.01
CA CYS A 71 -12.74 0.63 -5.83
C CYS A 71 -12.50 0.81 -7.34
N ASP A 72 -11.80 1.87 -7.74
CA ASP A 72 -11.34 2.05 -9.12
C ASP A 72 -10.35 0.97 -9.58
N ARG A 73 -9.61 0.35 -8.65
CA ARG A 73 -8.74 -0.81 -8.94
C ARG A 73 -9.54 -2.09 -9.03
N PHE A 74 -10.48 -2.31 -8.11
CA PHE A 74 -11.33 -3.50 -8.11
C PHE A 74 -12.17 -3.59 -9.38
N SER A 75 -12.75 -2.49 -9.85
CA SER A 75 -13.56 -2.45 -11.07
C SER A 75 -12.81 -2.81 -12.36
N ARG A 76 -11.48 -2.72 -12.36
CA ARG A 76 -10.62 -3.09 -13.49
C ARG A 76 -10.16 -4.56 -13.47
N ARG A 77 -10.50 -5.31 -12.43
CA ARG A 77 -10.18 -6.74 -12.32
C ARG A 77 -11.25 -7.58 -13.03
N ALA A 78 -10.89 -8.80 -13.40
CA ALA A 78 -11.90 -9.78 -13.80
C ALA A 78 -12.85 -10.02 -12.61
N TRP A 79 -14.14 -10.15 -12.91
CA TRP A 79 -15.23 -10.15 -11.94
C TRP A 79 -15.08 -11.22 -10.85
N ASP A 80 -14.68 -12.43 -11.25
CA ASP A 80 -14.47 -13.60 -10.41
C ASP A 80 -13.04 -13.71 -9.86
N ALA A 81 -12.16 -12.76 -10.17
CA ALA A 81 -10.76 -12.83 -9.73
C ALA A 81 -10.68 -12.63 -8.21
N PRO A 82 -9.94 -13.49 -7.48
CA PRO A 82 -9.68 -13.28 -6.06
C PRO A 82 -8.89 -11.98 -5.86
N LEU A 83 -9.16 -11.25 -4.78
CA LEU A 83 -8.42 -10.02 -4.46
C LEU A 83 -6.92 -10.32 -4.22
N SER A 84 -6.64 -11.44 -3.55
CA SER A 84 -5.30 -11.93 -3.27
C SER A 84 -5.24 -13.44 -3.43
N ARG A 85 -4.12 -13.94 -3.97
CA ARG A 85 -3.84 -15.39 -4.01
C ARG A 85 -3.49 -15.94 -2.62
N ASN A 86 -2.93 -15.12 -1.74
CA ASN A 86 -2.48 -15.53 -0.41
C ASN A 86 -3.53 -15.28 0.68
N ALA A 87 -4.50 -14.40 0.41
CA ALA A 87 -5.57 -14.03 1.33
C ALA A 87 -6.95 -14.25 0.68
N ALA A 88 -7.22 -15.51 0.32
CA ALA A 88 -8.47 -15.90 -0.36
C ALA A 88 -9.72 -15.62 0.48
N TRP A 89 -9.58 -15.52 1.82
CA TRP A 89 -10.62 -15.08 2.74
C TRP A 89 -11.20 -13.70 2.42
N ALA A 90 -10.48 -12.86 1.68
CA ALA A 90 -10.96 -11.53 1.29
C ALA A 90 -11.99 -11.56 0.14
N GLY A 91 -12.22 -12.72 -0.49
CA GLY A 91 -13.17 -12.88 -1.59
C GLY A 91 -12.67 -12.38 -2.94
N THR A 92 -13.62 -12.11 -3.84
CA THR A 92 -13.41 -11.78 -5.26
C THR A 92 -13.80 -10.34 -5.58
N ALA A 93 -13.41 -9.80 -6.73
CA ALA A 93 -13.80 -8.44 -7.11
C ALA A 93 -15.34 -8.23 -7.12
N GLU A 94 -16.12 -9.24 -7.52
CA GLU A 94 -17.59 -9.25 -7.45
C GLU A 94 -18.13 -8.96 -6.05
N ASP A 95 -17.56 -9.60 -5.03
CA ASP A 95 -18.05 -9.48 -3.65
C ASP A 95 -17.97 -8.02 -3.14
N TRP A 96 -17.04 -7.23 -3.68
CA TRP A 96 -16.77 -5.86 -3.28
C TRP A 96 -17.52 -4.82 -4.12
N ALA A 97 -18.02 -5.20 -5.30
CA ALA A 97 -18.68 -4.29 -6.23
C ALA A 97 -19.89 -3.53 -5.62
N PRO A 98 -20.79 -4.15 -4.82
CA PRO A 98 -21.90 -3.42 -4.19
C PRO A 98 -21.45 -2.33 -3.22
N ALA A 99 -20.39 -2.60 -2.45
CA ALA A 99 -19.82 -1.62 -1.53
C ALA A 99 -19.15 -0.46 -2.28
N CYS A 100 -18.43 -0.78 -3.35
CA CYS A 100 -17.84 0.22 -4.21
C CYS A 100 -18.88 1.12 -4.89
N ALA A 101 -20.00 0.56 -5.33
CA ALA A 101 -21.10 1.34 -5.90
C ALA A 101 -21.73 2.30 -4.86
N SER A 102 -21.96 1.80 -3.64
CA SER A 102 -22.62 2.54 -2.56
C SER A 102 -21.78 3.69 -1.99
N LEU A 103 -20.46 3.60 -2.12
CA LEU A 103 -19.51 4.60 -1.59
C LEU A 103 -18.99 5.56 -2.67
N SER A 104 -19.57 5.56 -3.87
CA SER A 104 -19.15 6.38 -5.00
C SER A 104 -19.42 7.89 -4.83
N THR A 105 -20.35 8.28 -3.97
CA THR A 105 -20.66 9.70 -3.68
C THR A 105 -20.01 10.17 -2.39
N PRO A 106 -19.65 11.47 -2.25
CA PRO A 106 -19.24 12.06 -0.98
C PRO A 106 -20.26 11.79 0.13
N LEU A 107 -19.79 11.36 1.30
CA LEU A 107 -20.60 11.07 2.49
C LEU A 107 -19.96 11.79 3.67
N ASP A 108 -20.79 12.32 4.56
CA ASP A 108 -20.33 12.70 5.89
C ASP A 108 -20.04 11.44 6.74
N ASP A 109 -19.38 11.65 7.87
CA ASP A 109 -18.97 10.58 8.78
C ASP A 109 -20.14 9.75 9.32
N ALA A 110 -21.32 10.34 9.50
CA ALA A 110 -22.49 9.65 10.04
C ALA A 110 -23.16 8.75 8.97
N ALA A 111 -23.29 9.26 7.74
CA ALA A 111 -23.79 8.50 6.61
C ALA A 111 -22.82 7.38 6.23
N ALA A 112 -21.51 7.67 6.22
CA ALA A 112 -20.48 6.67 5.98
C ALA A 112 -20.55 5.53 6.99
N ARG A 113 -20.70 5.83 8.29
CA ARG A 113 -20.85 4.82 9.34
C ARG A 113 -22.03 3.89 9.06
N ARG A 114 -23.21 4.43 8.76
CA ARG A 114 -24.39 3.63 8.41
C ARG A 114 -24.17 2.75 7.18
N VAL A 115 -23.47 3.26 6.18
CA VAL A 115 -23.14 2.47 4.98
C VAL A 115 -22.16 1.35 5.31
N PHE A 116 -21.12 1.63 6.12
CA PHE A 116 -20.20 0.58 6.56
C PHE A 116 -20.92 -0.50 7.37
N GLU A 117 -21.72 -0.10 8.36
CA GLU A 117 -22.47 -1.01 9.22
C GLU A 117 -23.49 -1.88 8.47
N SER A 118 -24.03 -1.39 7.35
CA SER A 118 -24.98 -2.15 6.53
C SER A 118 -24.32 -3.09 5.52
N LEU A 119 -23.10 -2.77 5.06
CA LEU A 119 -22.45 -3.51 3.96
C LEU A 119 -21.33 -4.43 4.44
N PHE A 120 -20.70 -4.10 5.56
CA PHE A 120 -19.53 -4.80 6.06
C PHE A 120 -19.78 -5.41 7.43
N VAL A 121 -19.06 -6.50 7.69
CA VAL A 121 -19.05 -7.21 8.96
C VAL A 121 -17.60 -7.20 9.47
N PRO A 122 -17.35 -6.71 10.69
CA PRO A 122 -16.02 -6.74 11.26
C PRO A 122 -15.62 -8.16 11.66
N VAL A 123 -14.37 -8.51 11.41
CA VAL A 123 -13.74 -9.75 11.84
C VAL A 123 -12.46 -9.40 12.57
N GLU A 124 -12.32 -9.79 13.83
CA GLU A 124 -11.08 -9.56 14.58
C GLU A 124 -10.00 -10.52 14.10
N ILE A 125 -8.81 -9.98 13.83
CA ILE A 125 -7.61 -10.75 13.53
C ILE A 125 -6.78 -10.88 14.80
N ILE A 126 -6.46 -12.12 15.16
CA ILE A 126 -5.69 -12.47 16.34
C ILE A 126 -4.28 -12.85 15.88
N ASP A 127 -3.28 -12.30 16.58
CA ASP A 127 -1.90 -12.71 16.40
C ASP A 127 -1.63 -13.99 17.22
N PRO A 128 -1.37 -15.14 16.59
CA PRO A 128 -1.08 -16.37 17.31
C PRO A 128 0.21 -16.28 18.14
N GLU A 129 1.12 -15.37 17.79
CA GLU A 129 2.34 -15.13 18.58
C GLU A 129 2.14 -14.11 19.71
N GLY A 130 0.97 -13.46 19.77
CA GLY A 130 0.63 -12.47 20.79
C GLY A 130 1.51 -11.21 20.75
N LYS A 131 2.00 -10.80 19.57
CA LYS A 131 2.91 -9.66 19.40
C LYS A 131 2.39 -8.64 18.37
N PRO A 132 1.13 -8.17 18.50
CA PRO A 132 0.61 -7.19 17.57
C PRO A 132 1.43 -5.90 17.60
N ARG A 133 1.65 -5.28 16.45
CA ARG A 133 2.54 -4.13 16.33
C ARG A 133 2.14 -3.15 15.22
N PHE A 134 1.97 -1.89 15.60
CA PHE A 134 1.72 -0.78 14.70
C PHE A 134 2.85 0.24 14.76
N THR A 135 3.32 0.63 13.57
CA THR A 135 4.32 1.69 13.36
C THR A 135 3.74 2.78 12.45
N GLY A 136 4.50 3.83 12.20
CA GLY A 136 4.12 4.91 11.29
C GLY A 136 5.20 5.15 10.25
N TYR A 137 4.78 5.48 9.03
CA TYR A 137 5.64 5.91 7.95
C TYR A 137 5.09 7.15 7.24
N PHE A 138 5.90 7.80 6.41
CA PHE A 138 5.58 9.05 5.74
C PHE A 138 6.35 9.17 4.43
N GLU A 139 5.93 10.08 3.54
CA GLU A 139 6.70 10.48 2.37
C GLU A 139 7.63 11.64 2.74
N PRO A 140 8.97 11.45 2.72
CA PRO A 140 9.90 12.53 2.99
C PRO A 140 9.89 13.57 1.86
N MET A 141 10.21 14.80 2.23
CA MET A 141 10.45 15.89 1.28
C MET A 141 11.92 16.29 1.32
N TYR A 142 12.51 16.50 0.16
CA TYR A 142 13.92 16.85 0.00
C TYR A 142 14.05 18.08 -0.90
N GLU A 143 14.88 19.02 -0.49
CA GLU A 143 15.24 20.13 -1.37
C GLU A 143 16.11 19.62 -2.51
N ALA A 144 15.87 20.17 -3.71
CA ALA A 144 16.53 19.73 -4.92
C ALA A 144 16.89 20.91 -5.83
N ARG A 145 17.82 20.65 -6.75
CA ARG A 145 18.28 21.56 -7.81
C ARG A 145 18.26 20.87 -9.16
N ARG A 146 18.09 21.64 -10.22
CA ARG A 146 18.14 21.13 -11.61
C ARG A 146 19.57 20.89 -12.07
N THR A 147 20.51 21.64 -11.51
CA THR A 147 21.95 21.57 -11.76
C THR A 147 22.70 21.46 -10.43
N PRO A 148 23.94 20.93 -10.41
CA PRO A 148 24.71 20.88 -9.19
C PRO A 148 25.00 22.28 -8.65
N GLU A 149 24.85 22.47 -7.34
CA GLU A 149 25.11 23.72 -6.62
C GLU A 149 25.88 23.40 -5.33
N PRO A 150 26.55 24.38 -4.68
CA PRO A 150 27.14 24.17 -3.36
C PRO A 150 26.12 23.58 -2.37
N GLY A 151 26.44 22.42 -1.79
CA GLY A 151 25.54 21.67 -0.90
C GLY A 151 24.54 20.74 -1.60
N PHE A 152 24.32 20.88 -2.91
CA PHE A 152 23.43 20.05 -3.74
C PHE A 152 24.26 19.32 -4.81
N THR A 153 25.15 18.45 -4.35
CA THR A 153 26.20 17.84 -5.18
C THR A 153 25.95 16.37 -5.50
N GLU A 154 24.97 15.73 -4.88
CA GLU A 154 24.67 14.32 -5.12
C GLU A 154 23.53 14.19 -6.15
N PRO A 155 23.72 13.44 -7.23
CA PRO A 155 22.70 13.29 -8.27
C PRO A 155 21.65 12.25 -7.87
N VAL A 156 20.38 12.60 -8.07
CA VAL A 156 19.27 11.65 -8.06
C VAL A 156 19.20 11.03 -9.46
N LEU A 157 19.55 9.75 -9.57
CA LEU A 157 19.68 9.07 -10.86
C LEU A 157 18.38 8.37 -11.29
N ALA A 158 18.05 8.53 -12.57
CA ALA A 158 17.04 7.74 -13.24
C ALA A 158 17.51 6.32 -13.52
N LEU A 159 16.59 5.42 -13.90
CA LEU A 159 16.95 4.08 -14.37
C LEU A 159 17.82 4.17 -15.65
N PRO A 160 19.03 3.59 -15.65
CA PRO A 160 19.93 3.66 -16.81
C PRO A 160 19.44 2.77 -17.98
N SER A 161 19.75 3.16 -19.22
CA SER A 161 19.35 2.40 -20.41
C SER A 161 20.06 1.05 -20.57
N ASP A 162 21.18 0.86 -19.88
CA ASP A 162 21.94 -0.39 -19.84
C ASP A 162 21.44 -1.37 -18.77
N PHE A 163 20.40 -1.00 -18.00
CA PHE A 163 19.83 -1.83 -16.95
C PHE A 163 19.02 -3.00 -17.54
N VAL A 164 19.32 -4.21 -17.06
CA VAL A 164 18.61 -5.43 -17.43
C VAL A 164 18.02 -6.05 -16.17
N ALA A 165 16.68 -6.10 -16.11
CA ALA A 165 15.96 -6.70 -15.00
C ALA A 165 16.20 -8.22 -14.93
N ASN A 166 16.56 -8.71 -13.75
CA ASN A 166 16.83 -10.13 -13.49
C ASN A 166 16.55 -10.47 -12.01
N GLY A 167 15.28 -10.30 -11.61
CA GLY A 167 14.87 -10.44 -10.21
C GLY A 167 15.70 -9.56 -9.27
N ASP A 168 16.14 -10.13 -8.15
CA ASP A 168 16.99 -9.44 -7.15
C ASP A 168 18.45 -9.28 -7.59
N SER A 169 18.85 -9.85 -8.75
CA SER A 169 20.23 -9.84 -9.27
C SER A 169 20.30 -9.19 -10.67
N PRO A 170 19.95 -7.89 -10.79
CA PRO A 170 19.98 -7.17 -12.05
C PRO A 170 21.36 -7.12 -12.68
N LEU A 171 21.37 -6.99 -14.00
CA LEU A 171 22.57 -7.01 -14.83
C LEU A 171 22.74 -5.68 -15.56
N GLN A 172 23.98 -5.32 -15.85
CA GLN A 172 24.34 -4.22 -16.73
C GLN A 172 24.72 -4.78 -18.10
N ARG A 173 24.12 -4.23 -19.17
CA ARG A 173 24.51 -4.51 -20.56
C ARG A 173 25.73 -3.67 -20.95
N LEU A 174 26.78 -4.33 -21.39
CA LEU A 174 28.01 -3.67 -21.85
C LEU A 174 27.94 -3.33 -23.35
N PRO A 175 28.77 -2.39 -23.85
CA PRO A 175 28.77 -2.00 -25.26
C PRO A 175 29.06 -3.16 -26.24
N ASN A 176 29.78 -4.20 -25.80
CA ASN A 176 30.05 -5.41 -26.59
C ASN A 176 28.88 -6.42 -26.59
N GLY A 177 27.74 -6.07 -25.98
CA GLY A 177 26.54 -6.90 -25.90
C GLY A 177 26.51 -7.91 -24.76
N THR A 178 27.63 -8.11 -24.04
CA THR A 178 27.65 -9.01 -22.88
C THR A 178 27.02 -8.36 -21.65
N THR A 179 26.73 -9.16 -20.63
CA THR A 179 26.14 -8.69 -19.36
C THR A 179 27.04 -9.02 -18.19
N ARG A 180 27.06 -8.14 -17.18
CA ARG A 180 27.70 -8.37 -15.87
C ARG A 180 26.74 -8.01 -14.73
N PRO A 181 26.99 -8.43 -13.48
CA PRO A 181 26.24 -7.92 -12.33
C PRO A 181 26.27 -6.39 -12.29
N TYR A 182 25.16 -5.76 -11.88
CA TYR A 182 25.11 -4.29 -11.83
C TYR A 182 26.14 -3.74 -10.83
N PRO A 183 26.89 -2.67 -11.21
CA PRO A 183 27.99 -2.14 -10.40
C PRO A 183 27.55 -1.66 -8.99
N PRO A 184 28.46 -1.71 -8.00
CA PRO A 184 28.21 -1.12 -6.68
C PRO A 184 28.20 0.41 -6.73
N ARG A 185 27.65 1.04 -5.68
CA ARG A 185 27.57 2.50 -5.54
C ARG A 185 28.86 3.24 -5.92
N ALA A 186 30.01 2.78 -5.45
CA ALA A 186 31.29 3.47 -5.69
C ALA A 186 31.63 3.57 -7.19
N GLU A 187 31.32 2.53 -7.97
CA GLU A 187 31.53 2.53 -9.42
C GLU A 187 30.46 3.36 -10.14
N ILE A 188 29.21 3.30 -9.70
CA ILE A 188 28.13 4.15 -10.25
C ILE A 188 28.43 5.64 -10.02
N ALA A 189 28.85 6.01 -8.81
CA ALA A 189 29.09 7.40 -8.41
C ALA A 189 30.36 7.99 -9.03
N SER A 190 31.33 7.17 -9.43
CA SER A 190 32.56 7.63 -10.10
C SER A 190 32.39 7.79 -11.61
N ASN A 191 31.41 7.11 -12.22
CA ASN A 191 31.12 7.21 -13.64
C ASN A 191 29.60 7.26 -13.88
N VAL A 192 29.01 8.44 -13.64
CA VAL A 192 27.58 8.66 -13.80
C VAL A 192 27.22 8.68 -15.29
N SER A 193 26.72 7.55 -15.80
CA SER A 193 26.17 7.42 -17.15
C SER A 193 24.64 7.52 -17.20
N ALA A 194 24.00 7.45 -16.04
CA ALA A 194 22.55 7.50 -15.89
C ALA A 194 22.00 8.93 -16.07
N PRO A 195 20.77 9.09 -16.57
CA PRO A 195 20.11 10.39 -16.56
C PRO A 195 19.95 10.92 -15.13
N VAL A 196 20.25 12.19 -14.91
CA VAL A 196 20.06 12.86 -13.62
C VAL A 196 18.69 13.55 -13.62
N ILE A 197 17.83 13.23 -12.65
CA ILE A 197 16.50 13.87 -12.52
C ILE A 197 16.52 15.09 -11.61
N ALA A 198 17.48 15.15 -10.68
CA ALA A 198 17.72 16.28 -9.79
C ALA A 198 19.08 16.15 -9.10
N TRP A 199 19.52 17.21 -8.45
CA TRP A 199 20.65 17.23 -7.52
C TRP A 199 20.14 17.57 -6.13
N ALA A 200 20.59 16.85 -5.11
CA ALA A 200 20.21 17.11 -3.73
C ALA A 200 21.42 17.03 -2.80
N HIS A 201 21.20 17.33 -1.53
CA HIS A 201 22.21 17.10 -0.50
C HIS A 201 22.56 15.59 -0.43
N PRO A 202 23.84 15.20 -0.27
CA PRO A 202 24.23 13.78 -0.23
C PRO A 202 23.44 12.93 0.77
N SER A 203 23.19 13.48 1.96
CA SER A 203 22.34 12.82 2.98
C SER A 203 20.92 12.60 2.46
N ASP A 204 20.34 13.59 1.79
CA ASP A 204 18.96 13.55 1.31
C ASP A 204 18.80 12.50 0.21
N VAL A 205 19.74 12.42 -0.73
CA VAL A 205 19.75 11.34 -1.74
C VAL A 205 19.93 9.98 -1.08
N PHE A 206 20.83 9.85 -0.10
CA PHE A 206 21.02 8.60 0.62
C PHE A 206 19.73 8.13 1.30
N PHE A 207 19.04 9.02 2.03
CA PHE A 207 17.79 8.68 2.70
C PHE A 207 16.65 8.45 1.72
N LEU A 208 16.58 9.21 0.62
CA LEU A 208 15.64 8.95 -0.47
C LEU A 208 15.80 7.51 -1.01
N GLN A 209 17.04 7.03 -1.16
CA GLN A 209 17.33 5.66 -1.58
C GLN A 209 16.99 4.61 -0.51
N VAL A 210 17.08 4.95 0.78
CA VAL A 210 16.66 4.06 1.87
C VAL A 210 15.13 3.96 1.93
N GLN A 211 14.42 5.07 1.76
CA GLN A 211 12.95 5.12 1.82
C GLN A 211 12.29 4.61 0.53
N GLY A 212 13.00 4.66 -0.61
CA GLY A 212 12.53 4.21 -1.92
C GLY A 212 11.64 5.22 -2.65
N SER A 213 11.09 6.22 -1.96
CA SER A 213 10.39 7.32 -2.60
C SER A 213 10.48 8.61 -1.80
N GLY A 214 10.23 9.74 -2.45
CA GLY A 214 10.14 11.04 -1.80
C GLY A 214 9.75 12.14 -2.78
N ARG A 215 9.44 13.30 -2.21
CA ARG A 215 9.08 14.51 -2.98
C ARG A 215 10.26 15.46 -3.03
N LEU A 216 10.67 15.83 -4.23
CA LEU A 216 11.72 16.80 -4.48
C LEU A 216 11.10 18.19 -4.63
N ILE A 217 11.61 19.18 -3.90
CA ILE A 217 11.16 20.58 -3.93
C ILE A 217 12.25 21.44 -4.56
N PHE A 218 11.92 22.16 -5.63
CA PHE A 218 12.82 23.08 -6.31
C PHE A 218 12.63 24.53 -5.83
N PRO A 219 13.62 25.43 -6.03
CA PRO A 219 13.55 26.82 -5.56
C PRO A 219 12.40 27.64 -6.15
N ASP A 220 11.91 27.26 -7.34
CA ASP A 220 10.76 27.87 -8.03
C ASP A 220 9.41 27.43 -7.44
N GLY A 221 9.42 26.59 -6.39
CA GLY A 221 8.23 25.99 -5.81
C GLY A 221 7.70 24.79 -6.58
N HIS A 222 8.30 24.44 -7.73
CA HIS A 222 7.97 23.23 -8.45
C HIS A 222 8.34 22.00 -7.62
N THR A 223 7.51 20.98 -7.70
CA THR A 223 7.65 19.73 -6.97
C THR A 223 7.61 18.56 -7.96
N MET A 224 8.35 17.50 -7.65
CA MET A 224 8.24 16.23 -8.38
C MET A 224 8.38 15.06 -7.42
N ARG A 225 7.80 13.92 -7.79
CA ARG A 225 8.02 12.67 -7.05
C ARG A 225 9.19 11.91 -7.66
N ALA A 226 10.11 11.48 -6.80
CA ALA A 226 11.08 10.45 -7.12
C ALA A 226 10.49 9.11 -6.65
N ALA A 227 9.94 8.33 -7.58
CA ALA A 227 9.41 7.00 -7.29
C ALA A 227 10.47 5.93 -7.54
N TYR A 228 10.51 4.88 -6.72
CA TYR A 228 11.40 3.74 -6.93
C TYR A 228 11.25 3.17 -8.35
N ALA A 229 12.35 3.02 -9.08
CA ALA A 229 12.38 2.35 -10.38
C ALA A 229 13.09 0.99 -10.30
N ALA A 230 14.30 0.95 -9.74
CA ALA A 230 15.06 -0.29 -9.53
C ALA A 230 16.18 -0.10 -8.49
N HIS A 231 16.84 -1.20 -8.10
CA HIS A 231 18.10 -1.19 -7.37
C HIS A 231 19.18 -1.98 -8.12
N ASN A 232 20.45 -1.82 -7.75
CA ASN A 232 21.61 -2.49 -8.38
C ASN A 232 21.90 -3.93 -7.87
N GLY A 233 20.94 -4.59 -7.23
CA GLY A 233 21.12 -5.93 -6.63
C GLY A 233 22.03 -6.06 -5.40
N GLN A 234 22.78 -5.02 -5.01
CA GLN A 234 23.77 -5.12 -3.93
C GLN A 234 23.11 -5.13 -2.53
N PRO A 235 23.75 -5.77 -1.53
CA PRO A 235 23.26 -5.80 -0.16
C PRO A 235 23.34 -4.41 0.49
N PHE A 236 22.36 -4.09 1.32
CA PHE A 236 22.39 -2.88 2.12
C PHE A 236 23.45 -2.97 3.22
N LYS A 237 24.22 -1.89 3.42
CA LYS A 237 25.07 -1.71 4.60
C LYS A 237 24.76 -0.37 5.27
N SER A 238 24.69 -0.37 6.60
CA SER A 238 24.33 0.81 7.39
C SER A 238 25.48 1.81 7.48
N VAL A 239 25.32 2.97 6.85
CA VAL A 239 26.26 4.10 6.99
C VAL A 239 26.25 4.64 8.43
N ALA A 240 25.08 4.67 9.08
CA ALA A 240 24.95 5.09 10.47
C ALA A 240 25.82 4.24 11.41
N ASN A 241 25.74 2.91 11.27
CA ASN A 241 26.53 2.00 12.12
C ASN A 241 28.02 2.18 11.87
N TRP A 242 28.45 2.31 10.61
CA TRP A 242 29.85 2.54 10.29
C TRP A 242 30.37 3.87 10.87
N LEU A 243 29.58 4.95 10.80
CA LEU A 243 29.95 6.23 11.41
C LEU A 243 30.08 6.11 12.94
N ILE A 244 29.21 5.35 13.60
CA ILE A 244 29.28 5.10 15.04
C ILE A 244 30.50 4.24 15.40
N GLU A 245 30.69 3.12 14.71
CA GLU A 245 31.79 2.16 14.95
C GLU A 245 33.16 2.80 14.73
N THR A 246 33.23 3.77 13.82
CA THR A 246 34.46 4.52 13.54
C THR A 246 34.61 5.82 14.35
N GLY A 247 33.72 6.08 15.31
CA GLY A 247 33.81 7.23 16.22
C GLY A 247 33.55 8.60 15.56
N ARG A 248 32.93 8.62 14.38
CA ARG A 248 32.60 9.86 13.63
C ARG A 248 31.33 10.54 14.13
N ILE A 249 30.41 9.75 14.68
CA ILE A 249 29.19 10.20 15.37
C ILE A 249 28.95 9.33 16.61
N THR A 250 28.19 9.83 17.56
CA THR A 250 27.69 9.06 18.71
C THR A 250 26.44 8.26 18.34
N ARG A 251 26.06 7.29 19.18
CA ARG A 251 24.82 6.51 18.98
C ARG A 251 23.56 7.39 18.96
N GLY A 252 23.55 8.48 19.73
CA GLY A 252 22.44 9.45 19.75
C GLY A 252 22.32 10.27 18.46
N GLU A 253 23.40 10.36 17.68
CA GLU A 253 23.46 11.07 16.40
C GLU A 253 23.19 10.14 15.20
N GLY A 254 22.87 8.86 15.42
CA GLY A 254 22.55 7.89 14.36
C GLY A 254 21.23 8.12 13.61
N SER A 255 20.62 9.31 13.74
CA SER A 255 19.40 9.72 13.06
C SER A 255 19.70 10.38 11.71
N MET A 256 18.68 10.61 10.89
CA MET A 256 18.80 11.35 9.63
C MET A 256 19.41 12.74 9.84
N GLN A 257 18.98 13.43 10.89
CA GLN A 257 19.45 14.77 11.24
C GLN A 257 20.93 14.73 11.68
N GLY A 258 21.32 13.76 12.50
CA GLY A 258 22.71 13.66 12.97
C GLY A 258 23.68 13.27 11.85
N ILE A 259 23.27 12.37 10.93
CA ILE A 259 24.08 12.02 9.76
C ILE A 259 24.19 13.20 8.79
N ARG A 260 23.11 13.95 8.55
CA ARG A 260 23.17 15.17 7.74
C ARG A 260 24.13 16.19 8.34
N ALA A 261 24.00 16.49 9.65
CA ALA A 261 24.89 17.40 10.35
C ALA A 261 26.35 16.94 10.33
N TRP A 262 26.62 15.64 10.28
CA TRP A 262 27.97 15.11 10.07
C TRP A 262 28.47 15.34 8.65
N MET A 263 27.64 15.11 7.62
CA MET A 263 28.00 15.37 6.23
C MET A 263 28.26 16.85 5.96
N ASP A 264 27.49 17.76 6.59
CA ASP A 264 27.64 19.22 6.44
C ASP A 264 29.01 19.73 6.93
N ARG A 265 29.65 19.04 7.88
CA ARG A 265 30.95 19.42 8.46
C ARG A 265 32.12 18.57 7.94
N ALA A 266 31.85 17.45 7.27
CA ALA A 266 32.86 16.55 6.74
C ALA A 266 33.37 17.02 5.37
N SER A 267 34.56 16.58 4.99
CA SER A 267 35.06 16.83 3.63
C SER A 267 34.26 16.05 2.57
N PRO A 268 34.20 16.52 1.31
CA PRO A 268 33.51 15.79 0.24
C PRO A 268 33.98 14.35 0.05
N ASP A 269 35.27 14.08 0.28
CA ASP A 269 35.84 12.74 0.15
C ASP A 269 35.41 11.82 1.30
N GLU A 270 35.33 12.34 2.53
CA GLU A 270 34.78 11.59 3.67
C GLU A 270 33.31 11.26 3.48
N VAL A 271 32.51 12.22 2.99
CA VAL A 271 31.09 11.99 2.67
C VAL A 271 30.96 10.91 1.60
N ARG A 272 31.74 10.99 0.53
CA ARG A 272 31.75 9.99 -0.54
C ARG A 272 32.16 8.61 -0.02
N GLN A 273 33.18 8.54 0.84
CA GLN A 273 33.59 7.30 1.50
C GLN A 273 32.46 6.71 2.33
N ALA A 274 31.82 7.53 3.17
CA ALA A 274 30.72 7.11 4.03
C ALA A 274 29.54 6.58 3.21
N MET A 275 29.13 7.27 2.14
CA MET A 275 28.07 6.79 1.25
C MET A 275 28.45 5.45 0.60
N ASN A 276 29.70 5.31 0.14
CA ASN A 276 30.22 4.11 -0.51
C ASN A 276 30.32 2.88 0.40
N ILE A 277 30.21 3.04 1.72
CA ILE A 277 30.04 1.89 2.64
C ILE A 277 28.81 1.07 2.27
N ASN A 278 27.75 1.72 1.79
CA ASN A 278 26.56 1.04 1.28
C ASN A 278 26.69 0.77 -0.23
N PRO A 279 27.01 -0.45 -0.68
CA PRO A 279 27.14 -0.74 -2.11
C PRO A 279 25.79 -0.73 -2.83
N ARG A 280 24.67 -0.82 -2.10
CA ARG A 280 23.32 -0.73 -2.64
C ARG A 280 23.06 0.68 -3.19
N PHE A 281 22.56 0.74 -4.41
CA PHE A 281 22.14 1.95 -5.10
C PHE A 281 20.70 1.78 -5.60
N VAL A 282 19.88 2.83 -5.47
CA VAL A 282 18.50 2.87 -5.94
C VAL A 282 18.36 3.94 -7.01
N PHE A 283 17.71 3.56 -8.12
CA PHE A 283 17.36 4.41 -9.24
C PHE A 283 15.88 4.78 -9.15
N PHE A 284 15.56 5.97 -9.66
CA PHE A 284 14.22 6.53 -9.56
C PHE A 284 13.58 6.77 -10.92
N GLN A 285 12.27 6.93 -10.92
CA GLN A 285 11.51 7.52 -11.99
C GLN A 285 10.99 8.87 -11.52
N ALA A 286 11.18 9.89 -12.35
CA ALA A 286 10.56 11.19 -12.19
C ALA A 286 9.06 11.08 -12.52
N LEU A 287 8.21 11.40 -11.54
CA LEU A 287 6.77 11.51 -11.74
C LEU A 287 6.31 12.94 -11.41
N PRO A 288 5.28 13.47 -12.09
CA PRO A 288 4.59 14.67 -11.64
C PRO A 288 4.12 14.51 -10.19
N GLU A 289 4.01 15.62 -9.45
CA GLU A 289 3.52 15.58 -8.06
C GLU A 289 2.11 14.95 -7.96
N GLY A 290 1.24 15.25 -8.91
CA GLY A 290 -0.18 14.91 -8.82
C GLY A 290 -0.88 15.79 -7.78
N ASP A 291 -1.81 15.22 -7.02
CA ASP A 291 -2.46 15.91 -5.90
C ASP A 291 -1.47 16.01 -4.71
N ALA A 292 -1.15 17.24 -4.31
CA ALA A 292 -0.22 17.53 -3.22
C ALA A 292 -0.69 16.99 -1.87
N ALA A 293 -2.01 16.81 -1.67
CA ALA A 293 -2.59 16.26 -0.45
C ALA A 293 -2.42 14.73 -0.33
N LEU A 294 -2.03 14.06 -1.42
CA LEU A 294 -1.85 12.62 -1.45
C LEU A 294 -0.37 12.24 -1.35
N GLY A 295 -0.15 11.02 -0.88
CA GLY A 295 1.13 10.33 -0.87
C GLY A 295 1.48 9.65 -2.18
N PRO A 296 2.61 8.93 -2.23
CA PRO A 296 3.03 8.20 -3.41
C PRO A 296 2.05 7.06 -3.68
N ASN A 297 2.16 6.42 -4.84
CA ASN A 297 1.39 5.19 -5.08
C ASN A 297 1.93 4.07 -4.19
N GLY A 298 1.06 3.47 -3.39
CA GLY A 298 1.40 2.27 -2.62
C GLY A 298 1.43 1.01 -3.49
N ALA A 299 1.73 -0.15 -2.89
CA ALA A 299 1.74 -1.44 -3.57
C ALA A 299 0.40 -1.82 -4.25
N HIS A 300 -0.73 -1.24 -3.82
CA HIS A 300 -2.02 -1.40 -4.50
C HIS A 300 -2.17 -0.53 -5.77
N ASN A 301 -1.13 0.22 -6.11
CA ASN A 301 -1.04 1.12 -7.27
C ASN A 301 -2.17 2.18 -7.29
N VAL A 302 -2.36 2.79 -6.13
CA VAL A 302 -3.22 3.95 -5.86
C VAL A 302 -2.48 4.93 -4.95
N PRO A 303 -2.71 6.26 -5.06
CA PRO A 303 -2.10 7.23 -4.16
C PRO A 303 -2.51 6.99 -2.71
N LEU A 304 -1.54 7.02 -1.81
CA LEU A 304 -1.77 6.87 -0.38
C LEU A 304 -2.42 8.12 0.21
N THR A 305 -3.33 7.93 1.16
CA THR A 305 -4.08 8.99 1.82
C THR A 305 -3.58 9.10 3.27
N PRO A 306 -3.12 10.28 3.72
CA PRO A 306 -2.70 10.46 5.11
C PRO A 306 -3.80 10.02 6.08
N LEU A 307 -3.46 9.12 7.02
CA LEU A 307 -4.37 8.52 8.00
C LEU A 307 -5.60 7.81 7.41
N GLY A 308 -5.58 7.52 6.09
CA GLY A 308 -6.58 6.69 5.40
C GLY A 308 -5.97 5.43 4.80
N SER A 309 -4.64 5.34 4.73
CA SER A 309 -3.91 4.21 4.15
C SER A 309 -2.95 3.59 5.16
N MET A 310 -2.71 2.28 4.99
CA MET A 310 -1.68 1.56 5.74
C MET A 310 -0.99 0.49 4.91
N ALA A 311 0.24 0.16 5.32
CA ALA A 311 0.99 -0.99 4.83
C ALA A 311 0.69 -2.23 5.67
N VAL A 312 0.57 -3.39 5.01
CA VAL A 312 0.29 -4.70 5.63
C VAL A 312 1.20 -5.79 5.07
N ASP A 313 1.19 -6.97 5.71
CA ASP A 313 1.82 -8.17 5.17
C ASP A 313 0.90 -8.87 4.14
N PRO A 314 1.26 -8.89 2.84
CA PRO A 314 0.45 -9.48 1.78
C PRO A 314 0.40 -11.01 1.83
N SER A 315 1.18 -11.64 2.71
CA SER A 315 1.09 -13.08 3.00
C SER A 315 -0.15 -13.41 3.81
N PHE A 316 -0.68 -12.44 4.57
CA PHE A 316 -1.86 -12.60 5.41
C PHE A 316 -3.06 -11.80 4.91
N HIS A 317 -2.82 -10.64 4.30
CA HIS A 317 -3.85 -9.67 3.96
C HIS A 317 -3.97 -9.38 2.47
N ALA A 318 -5.20 -9.25 1.99
CA ALA A 318 -5.46 -8.72 0.65
C ALA A 318 -5.37 -7.20 0.67
N LEU A 319 -4.66 -6.62 -0.31
CA LEU A 319 -4.65 -5.19 -0.51
C LEU A 319 -6.04 -4.70 -0.96
N GLY A 320 -6.43 -3.53 -0.46
CA GLY A 320 -7.70 -2.87 -0.69
C GLY A 320 -8.76 -3.14 0.38
N VAL A 321 -8.50 -4.06 1.31
CA VAL A 321 -9.42 -4.36 2.42
C VAL A 321 -9.43 -3.20 3.43
N PRO A 322 -10.61 -2.69 3.85
CA PRO A 322 -10.73 -1.77 4.98
C PRO A 322 -10.45 -2.48 6.30
N MET A 323 -9.68 -1.81 7.15
CA MET A 323 -9.17 -2.33 8.40
C MET A 323 -9.36 -1.30 9.51
N PHE A 324 -10.00 -1.69 10.60
CA PHE A 324 -10.10 -0.85 11.79
C PHE A 324 -8.95 -1.20 12.73
N VAL A 325 -8.23 -0.18 13.20
CA VAL A 325 -7.09 -0.33 14.11
C VAL A 325 -7.39 0.40 15.41
N GLN A 326 -7.08 -0.24 16.53
CA GLN A 326 -7.04 0.39 17.85
C GLN A 326 -5.62 0.25 18.41
N THR A 327 -4.97 1.35 18.76
CA THR A 327 -3.57 1.39 19.19
C THR A 327 -3.25 2.68 19.95
N THR A 328 -1.98 2.94 20.26
CA THR A 328 -1.49 4.20 20.82
C THR A 328 -0.63 4.90 19.79
N ALA A 329 -1.01 6.12 19.41
CA ALA A 329 -0.27 7.01 18.53
C ALA A 329 0.08 8.32 19.28
N PRO A 330 1.25 8.40 19.93
CA PRO A 330 1.65 9.59 20.69
C PRO A 330 1.64 10.87 19.84
N GLY A 331 2.11 10.80 18.59
CA GLY A 331 2.06 11.89 17.63
C GLY A 331 0.64 12.34 17.22
N LEU A 332 -0.41 11.61 17.63
CA LEU A 332 -1.83 11.95 17.45
C LEU A 332 -2.56 12.18 18.79
N GLY A 333 -1.83 12.31 19.91
CA GLY A 333 -2.42 12.60 21.22
C GLY A 333 -2.64 11.38 22.13
N GLY A 334 -2.08 10.21 21.81
CA GLY A 334 -2.11 9.04 22.69
C GLY A 334 -3.00 7.91 22.16
N ALA A 335 -4.01 7.47 22.92
CA ALA A 335 -4.91 6.41 22.47
C ALA A 335 -5.60 6.81 21.16
N TRP A 336 -5.55 5.92 20.16
CA TRP A 336 -6.03 6.22 18.82
C TRP A 336 -6.78 5.04 18.21
N SER A 337 -7.82 5.33 17.45
CA SER A 337 -8.56 4.34 16.68
C SER A 337 -8.98 4.94 15.35
N GLY A 338 -8.90 4.15 14.28
CA GLY A 338 -9.17 4.63 12.95
C GLY A 338 -9.42 3.52 11.95
N LEU A 339 -10.28 3.81 10.97
CA LEU A 339 -10.43 2.99 9.78
C LEU A 339 -9.32 3.34 8.79
N LEU A 340 -8.64 2.35 8.24
CA LEU A 340 -7.54 2.49 7.28
C LEU A 340 -7.77 1.51 6.14
N ILE A 341 -7.25 1.79 4.95
CA ILE A 341 -7.30 0.87 3.81
C ILE A 341 -5.92 0.27 3.58
N ALA A 342 -5.85 -1.05 3.43
CA ALA A 342 -4.62 -1.77 3.15
C ALA A 342 -4.13 -1.49 1.72
N GLN A 343 -3.41 -0.38 1.49
CA GLN A 343 -3.02 0.06 0.14
C GLN A 343 -1.55 -0.12 -0.17
N ASP A 344 -0.78 -0.60 0.81
CA ASP A 344 0.67 -0.70 0.69
C ASP A 344 1.24 -1.96 1.36
N THR A 345 2.54 -2.19 1.17
CA THR A 345 3.30 -3.21 1.89
C THR A 345 4.71 -2.73 2.21
N GLY A 346 5.41 -3.43 3.11
CA GLY A 346 6.81 -3.17 3.40
C GLY A 346 7.56 -4.44 3.80
N GLY A 347 8.85 -4.51 3.46
CA GLY A 347 9.68 -5.68 3.78
C GLY A 347 9.79 -5.98 5.27
N ALA A 348 9.69 -4.96 6.13
CA ALA A 348 9.69 -5.08 7.59
C ALA A 348 8.28 -5.27 8.21
N ILE A 349 7.22 -5.23 7.38
CA ILE A 349 5.84 -5.39 7.81
C ILE A 349 5.48 -6.86 7.65
N LYS A 350 5.70 -7.62 8.73
CA LYS A 350 5.52 -9.07 8.78
C LYS A 350 4.58 -9.49 9.90
N GLY A 351 3.64 -10.37 9.56
CA GLY A 351 2.70 -10.96 10.50
C GLY A 351 1.25 -10.50 10.34
N PRO A 352 0.33 -11.19 11.02
CA PRO A 352 -1.10 -11.03 10.83
C PRO A 352 -1.69 -9.79 11.50
N VAL A 353 -1.11 -9.33 12.62
CA VAL A 353 -1.50 -8.09 13.32
C VAL A 353 -0.32 -7.13 13.33
N ARG A 354 0.22 -6.88 12.15
CA ARG A 354 1.32 -5.94 11.89
C ARG A 354 0.90 -4.93 10.84
N GLY A 355 0.98 -3.64 11.17
CA GLY A 355 0.64 -2.56 10.23
C GLY A 355 1.55 -1.34 10.35
N ASP A 356 1.72 -0.63 9.24
CA ASP A 356 2.41 0.67 9.19
C ASP A 356 1.44 1.74 8.72
N ILE A 357 1.14 2.73 9.56
CA ILE A 357 0.14 3.76 9.26
C ILE A 357 0.80 4.88 8.44
N TYR A 358 0.19 5.28 7.33
CA TYR A 358 0.72 6.38 6.53
C TYR A 358 0.32 7.74 7.13
N PHE A 359 1.29 8.52 7.61
CA PHE A 359 1.05 9.81 8.28
C PHE A 359 0.98 11.01 7.32
N GLY A 360 1.28 10.80 6.04
CA GLY A 360 1.29 11.84 5.01
C GLY A 360 2.69 12.21 4.54
N THR A 361 2.84 13.43 4.04
CA THR A 361 4.07 13.91 3.39
C THR A 361 4.69 15.03 4.21
N GLY A 362 6.03 15.07 4.26
CA GLY A 362 6.79 16.19 4.81
C GLY A 362 7.19 16.03 6.28
N PHE A 363 7.82 17.09 6.81
CA PHE A 363 8.49 17.08 8.09
C PHE A 363 7.57 16.72 9.26
N ASP A 364 6.41 17.36 9.36
CA ASP A 364 5.46 17.13 10.45
C ASP A 364 4.88 15.72 10.43
N ALA A 365 4.63 15.16 9.23
CA ALA A 365 4.22 13.77 9.07
C ALA A 365 5.31 12.83 9.59
N GLY A 366 6.58 13.11 9.26
CA GLY A 366 7.73 12.36 9.76
C GLY A 366 7.91 12.42 11.26
N GLN A 367 7.73 13.59 11.89
CA GLN A 367 7.78 13.74 13.34
C GLN A 367 6.72 12.87 14.02
N ARG A 368 5.46 12.94 13.54
CA ARG A 368 4.38 12.11 14.10
C ARG A 368 4.62 10.62 13.87
N ALA A 369 4.97 10.22 12.66
CA ALA A 369 5.26 8.84 12.28
C ALA A 369 6.39 8.23 13.14
N GLY A 370 7.46 8.99 13.38
CA GLY A 370 8.61 8.54 14.17
C GLY A 370 8.30 8.24 15.63
N THR A 371 7.19 8.74 16.18
CA THR A 371 6.74 8.39 17.54
C THR A 371 5.97 7.08 17.62
N MET A 372 5.60 6.50 16.46
CA MET A 372 4.67 5.39 16.39
C MET A 372 5.40 4.06 16.53
N ASN A 373 5.24 3.42 17.69
CA ASN A 373 5.68 2.06 17.94
C ASN A 373 4.87 1.46 19.09
N ALA A 374 3.69 0.93 18.80
CA ALA A 374 2.74 0.50 19.82
C ALA A 374 2.11 -0.85 19.50
N GLN A 375 1.65 -1.55 20.55
CA GLN A 375 0.74 -2.68 20.40
C GLN A 375 -0.66 -2.18 20.01
N GLY A 376 -1.51 -3.09 19.54
CA GLY A 376 -2.88 -2.74 19.17
C GLY A 376 -3.72 -3.95 18.77
N ARG A 377 -4.93 -3.68 18.31
CA ARG A 377 -5.88 -4.66 17.78
C ARG A 377 -6.25 -4.30 16.34
N LEU A 378 -6.62 -5.32 15.57
CA LEU A 378 -6.94 -5.20 14.15
C LEU A 378 -8.25 -5.93 13.86
N TRP A 379 -9.15 -5.23 13.17
CA TRP A 379 -10.32 -5.83 12.56
C TRP A 379 -10.28 -5.59 11.07
N VAL A 380 -10.64 -6.60 10.28
CA VAL A 380 -10.91 -6.43 8.85
C VAL A 380 -12.42 -6.28 8.66
N LEU A 381 -12.83 -5.36 7.80
CA LEU A 381 -14.24 -5.15 7.46
C LEU A 381 -14.49 -5.83 6.12
N LEU A 382 -15.22 -6.94 6.15
CA LEU A 382 -15.51 -7.76 4.97
C LEU A 382 -16.93 -7.53 4.47
N PRO A 383 -17.17 -7.52 3.14
CA PRO A 383 -18.54 -7.49 2.63
C PRO A 383 -19.34 -8.64 3.26
N ARG A 384 -20.59 -8.38 3.65
CA ARG A 384 -21.41 -9.33 4.40
C ARG A 384 -21.41 -10.75 3.82
N LYS A 385 -21.54 -10.89 2.49
CA LYS A 385 -21.49 -12.20 1.81
C LYS A 385 -20.15 -12.94 2.03
N VAL A 386 -19.05 -12.22 2.07
CA VAL A 386 -17.71 -12.78 2.32
C VAL A 386 -17.60 -13.23 3.77
N ALA A 387 -18.04 -12.38 4.71
CA ALA A 387 -18.02 -12.69 6.14
C ALA A 387 -18.92 -13.89 6.49
N GLU A 388 -20.11 -14.00 5.90
CA GLU A 388 -21.01 -15.14 6.10
C GLU A 388 -20.36 -16.45 5.63
N ARG A 389 -19.69 -16.46 4.48
CA ARG A 389 -18.93 -17.64 4.01
C ARG A 389 -17.79 -17.98 4.97
N LEU A 390 -17.09 -16.96 5.48
CA LEU A 390 -16.00 -17.16 6.45
C LEU A 390 -16.52 -17.78 7.75
N TYR A 391 -17.59 -17.24 8.33
CA TYR A 391 -18.16 -17.73 9.60
C TYR A 391 -18.76 -19.12 9.48
N HIS A 392 -19.41 -19.43 8.35
CA HIS A 392 -19.88 -20.79 8.06
C HIS A 392 -18.71 -21.79 8.10
N ASN A 393 -17.58 -21.45 7.48
CA ASN A 393 -16.39 -22.31 7.47
C ASN A 393 -15.73 -22.44 8.85
N LEU A 394 -15.90 -21.44 9.73
CA LEU A 394 -15.41 -21.45 11.12
C LEU A 394 -16.38 -22.14 12.10
N GLY A 395 -17.56 -22.58 11.67
CA GLY A 395 -18.60 -23.12 12.56
C GLY A 395 -19.16 -22.07 13.54
N ALA A 396 -19.01 -20.78 13.24
CA ALA A 396 -19.48 -19.68 14.06
C ALA A 396 -20.99 -19.40 13.87
N ARG A 397 -21.59 -18.67 14.81
CA ARG A 397 -23.00 -18.24 14.70
C ARG A 397 -23.22 -17.36 13.46
N PRO A 398 -24.43 -17.36 12.86
CA PRO A 398 -24.76 -16.50 11.73
C PRO A 398 -24.54 -15.02 12.07
N VAL A 399 -24.11 -14.22 11.09
CA VAL A 399 -23.87 -12.76 11.27
C VAL A 399 -25.08 -12.06 11.92
N ALA A 400 -26.30 -12.41 11.51
CA ALA A 400 -27.52 -11.84 12.06
C ALA A 400 -27.67 -12.03 13.58
N ALA A 401 -27.10 -13.09 14.15
CA ALA A 401 -27.16 -13.35 15.60
C ALA A 401 -26.15 -12.52 16.41
N LEU A 402 -25.11 -11.98 15.77
CA LEU A 402 -24.11 -11.11 16.40
C LEU A 402 -24.61 -9.66 16.54
N GLU A 403 -25.55 -9.25 15.67
CA GLU A 403 -26.14 -7.92 15.68
C GLU A 403 -27.29 -7.78 16.70
N THR A 404 -27.92 -8.89 17.10
CA THR A 404 -29.14 -8.90 17.92
C THR A 404 -28.95 -9.33 19.38
N ALA A 405 -27.73 -9.63 19.83
CA ALA A 405 -27.50 -10.09 21.20
C ALA A 405 -27.78 -8.94 22.21
N PRO A 406 -28.74 -9.11 23.16
CA PRO A 406 -29.02 -8.11 24.17
C PRO A 406 -27.91 -8.06 25.23
N ASP A 407 -27.75 -6.89 25.87
CA ASP A 407 -26.85 -6.69 27.02
C ASP A 407 -27.06 -7.79 28.06
N MET A 408 -25.99 -8.53 28.32
CA MET A 408 -25.88 -9.38 29.50
C MET A 408 -24.74 -8.81 30.35
N GLY A 409 -25.09 -7.78 31.14
CA GLY A 409 -24.40 -7.39 32.38
C GLY A 409 -23.17 -6.53 32.24
#